data_AF-A0A8J2Q2W0-F1
#
_entry.id   AF-A0A8J2Q2W0-F1
#
_cell.length_a   1.000
_cell.length_b   1.000
_cell.length_c   1.000
_cell.angle_alpha   90.00
_cell.angle_beta   90.00
_cell.angle_gamma   90.00
#
_symmetry.space_group_name_H-M   'P 1'
#
loop_
_entity.id
_entity.type
_entity.pdbx_description
1 polymer ?
#
loop_
_entity_poly.entity_id
_entity_poly.type
_entity_poly.pdbx_seq_one_letter_code
_entity_poly.pdbx_strand_id
1 'polypeptide(L)' 'VSDCDFITLLCSWIGRKPKTFRGKIVWITGASSGIGEAIAKQLAEVGAKIVLSARRTTELERVKKECLNNSGLDDN' A
#
# COMPACT_ATOMS: atom_id res chain seq x y z
N VAL A 1 -20.04 27.72 -11.57
CA VAL A 1 -19.79 26.42 -12.22
C VAL A 1 -18.44 26.51 -12.89
N SER A 2 -17.37 26.16 -12.16
CA SER A 2 -16.04 25.94 -12.73
C SER A 2 -15.25 25.19 -11.66
N ASP A 3 -15.81 24.07 -11.24
CA ASP A 3 -15.08 23.02 -10.56
C ASP A 3 -14.25 22.30 -11.62
N CYS A 4 -13.10 21.78 -11.20
CA CYS A 4 -12.06 21.09 -11.99
C CYS A 4 -10.99 22.02 -12.56
N ASP A 5 -9.77 21.91 -12.02
CA ASP A 5 -8.58 21.49 -12.81
C ASP A 5 -7.22 21.62 -12.09
N PHE A 6 -7.14 22.23 -10.90
CA PHE A 6 -5.84 22.36 -10.20
C PHE A 6 -5.55 21.29 -9.14
N ILE A 7 -6.57 20.76 -8.45
CA ILE A 7 -6.36 19.70 -7.44
C ILE A 7 -5.99 18.36 -8.10
N THR A 8 -6.50 18.10 -9.30
CA THR A 8 -6.26 16.86 -10.05
C THR A 8 -4.85 16.76 -10.64
N LEU A 9 -4.19 17.89 -10.92
CA LEU A 9 -2.83 17.92 -11.48
C LEU A 9 -1.72 17.83 -10.41
N LEU A 10 -2.02 18.15 -9.15
CA LEU A 10 -1.04 18.06 -8.06
C LEU A 10 -0.72 16.60 -7.67
N CYS A 11 -1.56 15.64 -8.06
CA CYS A 11 -1.31 14.21 -7.86
C CYS A 11 -0.26 13.62 -8.82
N SER A 12 0.17 14.36 -9.85
CA SER A 12 1.24 13.92 -10.77
C SER A 12 2.65 14.14 -10.19
N TRP A 13 2.79 14.81 -9.04
CA TRP A 13 4.09 15.11 -8.43
C TRP A 13 4.30 14.39 -7.10
N ILE A 14 4.10 13.09 -7.17
CA ILE A 14 4.47 12.10 -6.16
C ILE A 14 6.01 12.06 -6.13
N GLY A 15 6.59 12.78 -5.17
CA GLY A 15 8.04 12.90 -5.03
C GLY A 15 8.50 13.14 -3.59
N ARG A 16 7.76 12.63 -2.59
CA ARG A 16 8.27 12.57 -1.22
C ARG A 16 8.49 11.11 -0.86
N LYS A 17 9.76 10.70 -0.81
CA LYS A 17 10.16 9.49 -0.08
C LYS A 17 9.50 9.59 1.30
N PRO A 18 8.66 8.64 1.69
CA PRO A 18 8.08 8.69 3.02
C PRO A 18 9.24 8.51 4.00
N LYS A 19 9.62 9.59 4.67
CA LYS A 19 10.40 9.51 5.90
C LYS A 19 9.51 8.79 6.91
N THR A 20 9.63 7.47 6.86
CA THR A 20 9.21 6.48 7.85
C THR A 20 7.70 6.36 8.05
N PHE A 21 7.05 5.50 7.27
CA PHE A 21 5.70 4.97 7.59
C PHE A 21 5.69 3.96 8.74
N ARG A 22 6.84 3.74 9.40
CA ARG A 22 6.99 2.79 10.50
C ARG A 22 6.01 3.11 11.63
N GLY A 23 5.18 2.12 11.98
CA GLY A 23 4.16 2.27 13.02
C GLY A 23 2.87 2.98 12.58
N LYS A 24 2.74 3.44 11.32
CA LYS A 24 1.47 3.94 10.78
C LYS A 24 0.65 2.79 10.20
N ILE A 25 -0.68 2.93 10.28
CA ILE A 25 -1.63 2.00 9.68
C ILE A 25 -2.00 2.51 8.28
N VAL A 26 -1.81 1.68 7.26
CA VAL A 26 -2.14 1.99 5.86
C VAL A 26 -3.14 0.96 5.33
N TRP A 27 -4.29 1.42 4.87
CA TRP A 27 -5.30 0.56 4.25
C TRP A 27 -5.17 0.59 2.73
N ILE A 28 -4.93 -0.58 2.15
CA ILE A 28 -4.74 -0.76 0.71
C ILE A 28 -5.93 -1.55 0.16
N THR A 29 -6.72 -0.89 -0.69
CA THR A 29 -7.82 -1.50 -1.43
C THR A 29 -7.33 -1.92 -2.82
N GLY A 30 -7.66 -3.14 -3.26
CA GLY A 30 -7.15 -3.70 -4.52
C GLY A 30 -5.73 -4.27 -4.41
N ALA A 31 -5.31 -4.68 -3.21
CA ALA A 31 -3.95 -5.18 -2.97
C ALA A 31 -3.64 -6.56 -3.58
N SER A 32 -4.60 -7.20 -4.26
CA SER A 32 -4.45 -8.55 -4.79
C SER A 32 -3.49 -8.67 -5.98
N SER A 33 -3.19 -7.57 -6.69
CA SER A 33 -2.37 -7.65 -7.91
C SER A 33 -1.88 -6.28 -8.39
N GLY A 34 -0.79 -6.27 -9.17
CA GLY A 34 -0.32 -5.09 -9.89
C GLY A 34 0.22 -4.01 -8.96
N ILE A 35 -0.28 -2.78 -9.11
CA ILE A 35 0.22 -1.61 -8.36
C ILE A 35 -0.04 -1.78 -6.85
N GLY A 36 -1.22 -2.28 -6.46
CA GLY A 36 -1.58 -2.47 -5.06
C GLY A 36 -0.67 -3.47 -4.35
N GLU A 37 -0.26 -4.53 -5.05
CA GLU A 37 0.69 -5.53 -4.54
C GLU A 37 2.09 -4.93 -4.36
N ALA A 38 2.59 -4.19 -5.37
CA ALA A 38 3.90 -3.55 -5.30
C ALA A 38 3.98 -2.51 -4.17
N ILE A 39 2.89 -1.75 -3.94
CA ILE A 39 2.79 -0.79 -2.85
C ILE A 39 2.74 -1.52 -1.50
N ALA A 40 1.97 -2.60 -1.38
CA ALA A 40 1.90 -3.39 -0.15
C ALA A 40 3.28 -3.92 0.27
N LYS A 41 4.05 -4.47 -0.69
CA LYS A 41 5.42 -4.97 -0.45
C LYS A 41 6.37 -3.87 0.04
N GLN A 42 6.40 -2.73 -0.65
CA GLN A 42 7.25 -1.61 -0.25
C GLN A 42 6.88 -1.05 1.12
N LEU A 43 5.59 -0.96 1.44
CA LEU A 43 5.14 -0.49 2.75
C LEU A 43 5.44 -1.49 3.86
N ALA A 44 5.37 -2.79 3.57
CA ALA A 44 5.79 -3.84 4.48
C ALA A 44 7.28 -3.73 4.80
N GLU A 45 8.14 -3.56 3.80
CA GLU A 45 9.59 -3.38 3.97
C GLU A 45 9.95 -2.15 4.81
N VAL A 46 9.14 -1.09 4.74
CA VAL A 46 9.31 0.14 5.53
C VAL A 46 8.83 -0.04 6.99
N GLY A 47 8.22 -1.18 7.33
CA GLY A 47 7.72 -1.48 8.68
C GLY A 47 6.39 -0.80 9.02
N ALA A 48 5.58 -0.47 8.01
CA ALA A 48 4.23 0.03 8.20
C ALA A 48 3.28 -1.11 8.55
N LYS A 49 2.25 -0.83 9.37
CA LYS A 49 1.14 -1.77 9.57
C LYS A 49 0.21 -1.64 8.38
N ILE A 50 0.07 -2.69 7.58
CA ILE A 50 -0.75 -2.67 6.36
C ILE A 50 -2.01 -3.51 6.51
N VAL A 51 -3.15 -2.97 6.07
CA VAL A 51 -4.41 -3.69 5.95
C VAL A 51 -4.70 -3.89 4.48
N LEU A 52 -4.80 -5.15 4.05
CA LEU A 52 -5.01 -5.50 2.65
C LEU A 52 -6.49 -5.87 2.43
N SER A 53 -7.12 -5.29 1.41
CA SER A 53 -8.49 -5.60 1.01
C SER A 53 -8.60 -5.80 -0.49
N ALA A 54 -9.21 -6.91 -0.94
CA ALA A 54 -9.48 -7.18 -2.33
C ALA A 54 -10.63 -8.18 -2.48
N ARG A 55 -11.23 -8.23 -3.68
CA ARG A 55 -12.31 -9.19 -4.01
C ARG A 55 -11.83 -10.64 -4.14
N ARG A 56 -10.55 -10.85 -4.47
CA ARG A 56 -9.95 -12.17 -4.69
C ARG A 56 -9.09 -12.53 -3.48
N THR A 57 -9.61 -13.40 -2.63
CA THR A 57 -8.98 -13.80 -1.36
C THR A 57 -7.73 -14.66 -1.57
N THR A 58 -7.70 -15.51 -2.59
CA THR A 58 -6.53 -16.37 -2.91
C THR A 58 -5.28 -15.56 -3.22
N GLU A 59 -5.41 -14.54 -4.08
CA GLU A 59 -4.31 -13.64 -4.42
C GLU A 59 -3.93 -12.73 -3.24
N LEU A 60 -4.92 -12.33 -2.43
CA LEU A 60 -4.68 -11.52 -1.24
C LEU A 60 -3.80 -12.27 -0.21
N GLU A 61 -4.07 -13.55 0.00
CA GLU A 61 -3.26 -14.44 0.86
C GLU A 61 -1.84 -14.61 0.32
N ARG A 62 -1.67 -14.77 -1.00
CA ARG A 62 -0.34 -14.81 -1.63
C ARG A 62 0.44 -13.53 -1.34
N VAL A 63 -0.17 -12.38 -1.58
CA VAL A 63 0.47 -11.06 -1.35
C VAL A 63 0.76 -10.85 0.14
N LYS A 64 -0.14 -11.27 1.03
CA LYS A 64 0.08 -11.23 2.49
C LYS A 64 1.33 -12.02 2.88
N LYS A 65 1.47 -13.27 2.40
CA LYS A 65 2.67 -14.10 2.67
C LYS A 65 3.94 -13.45 2.17
N GLU A 66 3.92 -12.89 0.97
CA GLU A 66 5.09 -12.18 0.42
C GLU A 66 5.45 -10.93 1.24
N CYS A 67 4.44 -10.19 1.73
CA CYS A 67 4.67 -9.03 2.60
C CYS A 67 5.26 -9.45 3.96
N LEU A 68 4.78 -10.54 4.55
CA LEU A 68 5.29 -11.07 5.82
C LEU A 68 6.75 -11.52 5.69
N ASN A 69 7.08 -12.27 4.64
CA ASN A 69 8.45 -12.71 4.36
C ASN A 69 9.43 -11.54 4.20
N ASN A 70 9.00 -10.43 3.58
CA ASN A 70 9.87 -9.27 3.33
C ASN A 70 9.99 -8.31 4.51
N SER A 71 9.05 -8.32 5.46
CA SER A 71 8.97 -7.31 6.52
C SER A 71 9.45 -7.79 7.89
N GLY A 72 9.59 -9.10 8.12
CA GLY A 72 9.94 -9.64 9.44
C GLY A 72 8.93 -9.26 10.53
N LEU A 73 7.71 -8.89 10.14
CA LEU A 73 6.62 -8.53 11.03
C LEU A 73 5.79 -9.77 11.33
N ASP A 74 5.56 -10.02 12.62
CA ASP A 74 4.68 -11.05 13.13
C ASP A 74 3.22 -10.58 13.01
N ASP A 75 2.30 -11.45 12.58
CA ASP A 75 0.87 -11.17 12.41
C ASP A 75 0.07 -11.11 13.73
N ASN A 76 0.67 -10.49 14.77
CA ASN A 76 0.12 -10.25 16.11
C ASN A 76 -0.60 -8.90 16.24
#